data_AF-A0A238FA28-F1
#
_entry.id   AF-A0A238FA28-F1
#
_cell.length_a   1.000
_cell.length_b   1.000
_cell.length_c   1.000
_cell.angle_alpha   90.00
_cell.angle_beta   90.00
_cell.angle_gamma   90.00
#
_symmetry.space_group_name_H-M   'P 1'
#
loop_
_entity.id
_entity.type
_entity.pdbx_description
1 polymer ?
#
loop_
_entity_poly.entity_id
_entity_poly.type
_entity_poly.pdbx_seq_one_letter_code
_entity_poly.pdbx_strand_id
1 'polypeptide(L)' 'MSAPTAEELRAIQAPLKQAYSSDATAAQVTLKSTSTLGSGVSCSLSVGKAMKEAGLSPMAGGTGDQ' A
#
# COMPACT_ATOMS: atom_id res chain seq x y z
N MET A 1 23.79 -5.37 1.81
CA MET A 1 23.55 -3.91 1.89
C MET A 1 23.30 -3.58 3.35
N SER A 2 24.08 -2.67 3.94
CA SER A 2 23.84 -2.21 5.32
C SER A 2 22.60 -1.32 5.39
N ALA A 3 21.89 -1.38 6.51
CA ALA A 3 20.79 -0.47 6.79
C ALA A 3 21.32 0.97 6.92
N PRO A 4 20.56 1.98 6.45
CA PRO A 4 20.96 3.37 6.57
C PRO A 4 20.98 3.82 8.04
N THR A 5 21.92 4.70 8.35
CA THR A 5 22.02 5.40 9.64
C THR A 5 20.86 6.38 9.83
N ALA A 6 20.65 6.82 11.06
CA ALA A 6 19.62 7.82 11.37
C ALA A 6 19.87 9.18 10.69
N GLU A 7 21.14 9.55 10.45
CA GLU A 7 21.50 10.77 9.71
C GLU A 7 21.08 10.65 8.24
N GLU A 8 21.40 9.52 7.60
CA GLU A 8 21.06 9.24 6.21
C GLU A 8 19.54 9.17 6.00
N LEU A 9 18.80 8.55 6.92
CA LEU A 9 17.34 8.54 6.87
C LEU A 9 16.74 9.95 7.00
N ARG A 10 17.29 10.79 7.90
CA ARG A 10 16.83 12.18 8.04
C ARG A 10 17.09 12.98 6.77
N ALA A 11 18.25 12.79 6.14
CA ALA A 11 18.59 13.44 4.87
C ALA A 11 17.63 13.03 3.73
N ILE A 12 17.32 11.73 3.60
CA ILE A 12 16.38 11.22 2.61
C ILE A 12 14.95 11.76 2.85
N GLN A 13 14.54 11.86 4.12
CA GLN A 13 13.18 12.27 4.48
C GLN A 13 12.95 13.80 4.43
N ALA A 14 14.01 14.61 4.56
CA ALA A 14 13.90 16.08 4.63
C ALA A 14 13.02 16.70 3.51
N PRO A 15 13.23 16.40 2.21
CA PRO A 15 12.38 16.98 1.15
C PRO A 15 10.93 16.51 1.22
N LEU A 16 10.68 15.25 1.62
CA LEU A 16 9.32 14.72 1.76
C LEU A 16 8.57 15.40 2.90
N LYS A 17 9.23 15.57 4.05
CA LYS A 17 8.65 16.24 5.22
C LYS A 17 8.35 17.71 4.93
N GLN A 18 9.23 18.38 4.18
CA GLN A 18 8.97 19.76 3.74
C GLN A 18 7.75 19.82 2.82
N ALA A 19 7.65 18.93 1.84
CA ALA A 19 6.50 18.88 0.94
C ALA A 19 5.18 18.64 1.70
N TYR A 20 5.16 17.68 2.62
CA TYR A 20 3.96 17.36 3.41
C TYR A 20 3.57 18.46 4.42
N SER A 21 4.56 19.20 4.92
CA SER A 21 4.31 20.34 5.82
C SER A 21 3.69 21.53 5.07
N SER A 22 4.14 21.78 3.83
CA SER A 22 3.58 22.83 2.97
C SER A 22 2.22 22.46 2.40
N ASP A 23 2.04 21.20 2.01
CA ASP A 23 0.81 20.67 1.45
C ASP A 23 0.59 19.22 1.92
N ALA A 24 -0.33 19.05 2.86
CA ALA A 24 -0.67 17.74 3.39
C ALA A 24 -1.28 16.79 2.33
N THR A 25 -1.84 17.32 1.23
CA THR A 25 -2.41 16.50 0.16
C THR A 25 -1.33 15.76 -0.63
N ALA A 26 -0.10 16.25 -0.64
CA ALA A 26 1.05 15.58 -1.26
C ALA A 26 1.41 14.25 -0.59
N ALA A 27 0.94 13.98 0.63
CA ALA A 27 1.11 12.72 1.33
C ALA A 27 0.02 11.67 0.98
N GLN A 28 -1.02 12.04 0.23
CA GLN A 28 -2.12 11.15 -0.10
C GLN A 28 -1.73 10.20 -1.25
N VAL A 29 -2.03 8.91 -1.08
CA VAL A 29 -1.82 7.89 -2.11
C VAL A 29 -3.13 7.16 -2.34
N THR A 30 -3.61 7.19 -3.59
CA THR A 30 -4.81 6.45 -4.00
C THR A 30 -4.43 5.02 -4.35
N LEU A 31 -4.89 4.06 -3.56
CA LEU A 31 -4.76 2.64 -3.87
C LEU A 31 -5.74 2.24 -4.96
N LYS A 32 -5.34 1.29 -5.80
CA LYS A 32 -6.18 0.71 -6.84
C LYS A 32 -6.32 -0.79 -6.59
N SER A 33 -7.51 -1.31 -6.85
CA SER A 33 -7.80 -2.74 -6.79
C SER A 33 -8.43 -3.20 -8.09
N THR A 34 -8.04 -4.40 -8.52
CA THR A 34 -8.69 -5.10 -9.63
C THR A 34 -9.24 -6.42 -9.11
N SER A 35 -10.45 -6.77 -9.53
CA SER A 35 -11.08 -8.07 -9.26
C SER A 35 -11.44 -8.74 -10.58
N THR A 36 -11.47 -10.07 -10.57
CA THR A 36 -11.95 -10.88 -11.70
C THR A 36 -13.06 -11.79 -11.19
N LEU A 37 -14.20 -11.82 -11.89
CA LEU A 37 -15.29 -12.75 -11.59
C LEU A 37 -15.04 -14.07 -12.36
N GLY A 38 -14.73 -15.15 -11.63
CA GLY A 38 -14.59 -16.52 -12.14
C GLY A 38 -15.25 -17.52 -11.18
N SER A 39 -14.81 -18.79 -11.18
CA SER A 39 -15.29 -19.83 -10.23
C SER A 39 -14.94 -19.57 -8.75
N GLY A 40 -14.41 -18.38 -8.44
CA GLY A 40 -14.22 -17.80 -7.11
C GLY A 40 -14.07 -16.27 -7.24
N VAL A 41 -14.42 -15.53 -6.19
CA VAL A 41 -14.28 -14.07 -6.13
C VAL A 41 -12.94 -13.73 -5.49
N SER A 42 -12.06 -13.04 -6.20
CA SER A 42 -10.77 -12.56 -5.68
C SER A 42 -10.64 -11.03 -5.82
N CYS A 43 -9.96 -10.41 -4.85
CA CYS A 43 -9.63 -8.97 -4.88
C CYS A 43 -8.12 -8.80 -4.72
N SER A 44 -7.49 -8.12 -5.67
CA SER A 44 -6.06 -7.76 -5.59
C SER A 44 -5.93 -6.28 -5.24
N LEU A 45 -5.11 -5.95 -4.24
CA LEU A 45 -4.81 -4.58 -3.84
C LEU A 45 -3.35 -4.25 -4.16
N SER A 46 -3.15 -3.22 -4.97
CA SER A 46 -1.82 -2.70 -5.29
C SER A 46 -1.38 -1.70 -4.22
N VAL A 47 -0.50 -2.13 -3.30
CA VAL A 47 0.06 -1.28 -2.24
C VAL A 47 1.55 -1.04 -2.50
N GLY A 48 1.86 -0.05 -3.34
CA GLY A 48 3.24 0.26 -3.70
C GLY A 48 3.94 -0.89 -4.43
N LYS A 49 5.16 -1.27 -4.00
CA LYS A 49 5.93 -2.39 -4.58
C LYS A 49 5.45 -3.79 -4.15
N ALA A 50 4.48 -3.87 -3.24
CA ALA A 50 3.95 -5.13 -2.75
C ALA A 50 2.50 -5.30 -3.23
N MET A 51 2.25 -6.37 -3.99
CA MET A 51 0.89 -6.86 -4.18
C MET A 51 0.51 -7.58 -2.90
N LYS A 52 -0.56 -7.13 -2.24
CA LYS A 52 -1.16 -7.88 -1.13
C LYS A 52 -2.49 -8.42 -1.63
N GLU A 53 -2.53 -9.74 -1.81
CA GLU A 53 -3.79 -10.43 -2.01
C GLU A 53 -4.57 -10.40 -0.68
N ALA A 54 -5.87 -10.20 -0.80
CA ALA A 54 -6.84 -10.25 0.29
C ALA A 54 -8.02 -11.11 -0.17
N GLY A 55 -8.16 -12.32 0.37
CA GLY A 55 -9.29 -13.21 0.16
C GLY A 55 -10.62 -12.57 0.57
N LEU A 56 -11.71 -12.97 -0.08
CA LEU A 56 -13.04 -12.46 0.22
C LEU A 56 -13.48 -12.90 1.62
N SER A 57 -14.03 -11.99 2.42
CA SER A 57 -14.51 -12.33 3.76
C SER A 57 -15.62 -13.39 3.72
N PRO A 58 -15.77 -14.24 4.78
CA PRO A 58 -16.87 -15.20 4.88
C PRO A 58 -18.25 -14.55 4.77
N MET A 59 -18.38 -13.32 5.27
CA MET A 59 -19.63 -12.56 5.21
C MET A 59 -19.99 -12.11 3.78
N ALA A 60 -19.01 -12.08 2.87
CA ALA A 60 -19.20 -11.82 1.44
C ALA A 60 -19.18 -13.12 0.59
N GLY A 61 -19.06 -14.29 1.21
CA GLY A 61 -19.11 -15.59 0.53
C GLY A 61 -17.76 -16.17 0.07
N GLY A 62 -16.63 -15.71 0.60
CA GLY A 62 -15.32 -16.36 0.39
C GLY A 62 -14.77 -17.06 1.63
N THR A 63 -13.59 -17.66 1.50
CA THR A 63 -12.95 -18.40 2.60
C THR A 63 -12.14 -17.51 3.55
N GLY A 64 -11.88 -16.26 3.16
CA GLY A 64 -11.04 -15.32 3.91
C GLY A 64 -9.53 -15.59 3.81
N ASP A 65 -9.10 -16.49 2.92
CA ASP A 65 -7.69 -16.87 2.82
C ASP A 65 -6.89 -15.92 1.94
N GLN A 66 -5.76 -15.48 2.51
CA GLN A 66 -4.78 -14.47 2.07
C GLN A 66 -5.00 -13.84 0.72
#